data_AF-A0A7Z8QWV2-F1
#
_entry.id   AF-A0A7Z8QWV2-F1
#
_cell.length_a   1.000
_cell.length_b   1.000
_cell.length_c   1.000
_cell.angle_alpha   90.00
_cell.angle_beta   90.00
_cell.angle_gamma   90.00
#
_symmetry.space_group_name_H-M   'P 1'
#
loop_
_entity.id
_entity.type
_entity.pdbx_description
1 polymer ?
#
loop_
_entity_poly.entity_id
_entity_poly.type
_entity_poly.pdbx_seq_one_letter_code
_entity_poly.pdbx_strand_id
1 'polypeptide(L)'
;GVKIQHDEIKKWVAIDGKALRGTLDSGDKQNIVLAVDHDTREVVAQARQCGDKSSEIPVVRELLKDTGLEQQKISLDAHHFNPKTTSQIQQAKGIYLTQVKENQATFLKQCKELNKNFSAFAETIEHEKAHGRVTTRCARLFSLESLTLDSRWKNSNLSLLIVVERETFEVSKQKTTFETSYYVSNLMLETSAANSLVQEMAQAIRQHWGVESNNWIRDSSFNEDHIKTKAGNQAQVMALLRGLAIELIRRSHPKNFRAAIDKFADSHAALEAMLMQVKFL
;
A
#
# COMPACT_ATOMS: atom_id res chain seq x y z
N GLY A 1 -0.09 19.25 13.50
CA GLY A 1 0.21 18.23 12.48
C GLY A 1 1.70 18.28 12.19
N VAL A 2 2.35 17.11 12.10
CA VAL A 2 3.71 17.02 11.57
C VAL A 2 3.61 17.32 10.08
N LYS A 3 4.17 18.45 9.64
CA LYS A 3 4.32 18.74 8.22
C LYS A 3 5.56 18.01 7.73
N ILE A 4 5.38 17.05 6.83
CA ILE A 4 6.51 16.36 6.19
C ILE A 4 7.24 17.39 5.32
N GLN A 5 8.55 17.53 5.50
CA GLN A 5 9.37 18.40 4.64
C GLN A 5 9.32 17.86 3.21
N HIS A 6 9.00 18.75 2.27
CA HIS A 6 8.94 18.41 0.85
C HIS A 6 10.37 18.32 0.29
N ASP A 7 10.86 17.10 0.06
CA ASP A 7 11.99 16.87 -0.84
C ASP A 7 11.56 17.22 -2.28
N GLU A 8 12.47 17.72 -3.12
CA GLU A 8 12.21 17.93 -4.56
C GLU A 8 11.82 16.62 -5.28
N ILE A 9 12.19 15.48 -4.70
CA ILE A 9 11.88 14.14 -5.21
C ILE A 9 10.67 13.58 -4.45
N LYS A 10 9.58 13.30 -5.18
CA LYS A 10 8.40 12.66 -4.60
C LYS A 10 8.66 11.21 -4.25
N LYS A 11 8.24 10.80 -3.04
CA LYS A 11 8.36 9.42 -2.54
C LYS A 11 7.03 8.67 -2.69
N TRP A 12 7.14 7.34 -2.75
CA TRP A 12 5.97 6.46 -2.73
C TRP A 12 5.49 6.21 -1.30
N VAL A 13 4.23 6.55 -1.04
CA VAL A 13 3.55 6.34 0.24
C VAL A 13 2.31 5.50 -0.02
N ALA A 14 2.20 4.36 0.65
CA ALA A 14 1.00 3.54 0.64
C ALA A 14 0.01 4.08 1.66
N ILE A 15 -1.26 4.19 1.29
CA ILE A 15 -2.35 4.39 2.24
C ILE A 15 -3.12 3.08 2.36
N ASP A 16 -3.27 2.61 3.59
CA ASP A 16 -3.97 1.36 3.88
C ASP A 16 -4.84 1.49 5.14
N GLY A 17 -6.04 0.92 5.07
CA GLY A 17 -7.01 0.89 6.15
C GLY A 17 -6.90 -0.40 6.94
N LYS A 18 -6.66 -0.29 8.25
CA LYS A 18 -6.67 -1.43 9.16
C LYS A 18 -7.86 -1.37 10.11
N ALA A 19 -8.72 -2.38 10.02
CA ALA A 19 -9.75 -2.63 11.02
C ALA A 19 -9.12 -3.18 12.30
N LEU A 20 -9.51 -2.61 13.45
CA LEU A 20 -9.10 -3.09 14.76
C LEU A 20 -10.20 -3.94 15.35
N ARG A 21 -9.94 -5.23 15.57
CA ARG A 21 -10.98 -6.22 15.89
C ARG A 21 -11.11 -6.56 17.38
N GLY A 22 -10.51 -5.76 18.26
CA GLY A 22 -10.52 -5.98 19.70
C GLY A 22 -11.92 -5.85 20.33
N THR A 23 -12.07 -5.03 21.37
CA THR A 23 -13.38 -4.87 22.05
C THR A 23 -14.19 -3.80 21.35
N LEU A 24 -14.83 -4.18 20.25
CA LEU A 24 -15.92 -3.40 19.64
C LEU A 24 -17.24 -3.97 20.16
N ASP A 25 -18.14 -3.11 20.64
CA ASP A 25 -19.52 -3.52 20.89
C ASP A 25 -20.18 -3.94 19.56
N SER A 26 -21.25 -4.75 19.62
CA SER A 26 -21.90 -5.25 18.42
C SER A 26 -22.43 -4.08 17.56
N GLY A 27 -21.78 -3.83 16.42
CA GLY A 27 -22.14 -2.74 15.49
C GLY A 27 -21.07 -1.66 15.36
N ASP A 28 -20.18 -1.52 16.35
CA ASP A 28 -19.11 -0.53 16.33
C ASP A 28 -18.03 -0.91 15.31
N LYS A 29 -17.50 0.08 14.59
CA LYS A 29 -16.32 -0.06 13.72
C LYS A 29 -15.25 0.93 14.14
N GLN A 30 -14.06 0.40 14.45
CA GLN A 30 -12.87 1.21 14.62
C GLN A 30 -11.82 0.81 13.59
N ASN A 31 -11.53 1.73 12.67
CA ASN A 31 -10.45 1.56 11.71
C ASN A 31 -9.40 2.65 11.91
N ILE A 32 -8.17 2.32 11.56
CA ILE A 32 -7.08 3.28 11.44
C ILE A 32 -6.60 3.25 10.01
N VAL A 33 -6.48 4.43 9.42
CA VAL A 33 -5.81 4.62 8.14
C VAL A 33 -4.34 4.93 8.44
N LEU A 34 -3.43 4.17 7.85
CA LEU A 34 -1.99 4.36 7.96
C LEU A 34 -1.44 4.84 6.62
N ALA A 35 -0.59 5.86 6.67
CA ALA A 35 0.26 6.25 5.56
C ALA A 35 1.67 5.73 5.81
N VAL A 36 2.18 4.89 4.92
CA VAL A 36 3.43 4.16 5.10
C VAL A 36 4.35 4.39 3.93
N ASP A 37 5.56 4.86 4.19
CA ASP A 37 6.60 5.02 3.17
C ASP A 37 7.03 3.65 2.59
N HIS A 38 7.17 3.57 1.27
CA HIS A 38 7.44 2.29 0.60
C HIS A 38 8.81 1.72 0.91
N ASP A 39 9.82 2.58 1.05
CA ASP A 39 11.21 2.17 1.15
C ASP A 39 11.60 1.87 2.59
N THR A 40 11.28 2.80 3.49
CA THR A 40 11.60 2.70 4.92
C THR A 40 10.61 1.83 5.67
N ARG A 41 9.35 1.75 5.22
CA ARG A 41 8.21 1.15 5.93
C ARG A 41 7.79 1.91 7.19
N GLU A 42 8.22 3.16 7.31
CA GLU A 42 7.84 4.07 8.38
C GLU A 42 6.39 4.52 8.23
N VAL A 43 5.66 4.60 9.35
CA VAL A 43 4.34 5.25 9.40
C VAL A 43 4.56 6.76 9.43
N VAL A 44 4.33 7.42 8.29
CA VAL A 44 4.56 8.86 8.13
C VAL A 44 3.34 9.70 8.54
N ALA A 45 2.14 9.10 8.50
CA ALA A 45 0.93 9.70 9.01
C ALA A 45 -0.13 8.65 9.34
N GLN A 46 -1.15 9.06 10.09
CA GLN A 46 -2.30 8.21 10.37
C GLN A 46 -3.56 9.04 10.61
N ALA A 47 -4.72 8.43 10.38
CA ALA A 47 -6.01 8.98 10.76
C ALA A 47 -6.88 7.90 11.41
N ARG A 48 -7.70 8.32 12.37
CA ARG A 48 -8.69 7.44 13.01
C ARG A 48 -10.02 7.60 12.30
N GLN A 49 -10.63 6.50 11.91
CA GLN A 49 -12.02 6.46 11.47
C GLN A 49 -12.92 6.14 12.67
N CYS A 50 -13.93 6.96 12.93
CA CYS A 50 -14.83 6.82 14.08
C CYS A 50 -16.30 6.87 13.68
N GLY A 51 -17.09 5.97 14.24
CA GLY A 51 -18.55 5.97 14.13
C GLY A 51 -19.09 5.06 13.02
N ASP A 52 -20.27 4.50 13.26
CA ASP A 52 -20.83 3.35 12.53
C ASP A 52 -21.16 3.64 11.05
N LYS A 53 -21.31 4.94 10.72
CA LYS A 53 -21.58 5.43 9.36
C LYS A 53 -20.39 6.10 8.69
N SER A 54 -19.23 6.10 9.33
CA SER A 54 -18.02 6.66 8.73
C SER A 54 -17.57 5.78 7.55
N SER A 55 -17.21 6.39 6.44
CA SER A 55 -16.56 5.73 5.31
C SER A 55 -15.07 6.05 5.36
N GLU A 56 -14.23 5.08 5.01
CA GLU A 56 -12.78 5.24 4.99
C GLU A 56 -12.32 6.24 3.92
N ILE A 57 -13.04 6.32 2.78
CA ILE A 57 -12.68 7.20 1.66
C ILE A 57 -12.59 8.69 2.07
N PRO A 58 -13.59 9.29 2.75
CA PRO A 58 -13.46 10.64 3.32
C PRO A 58 -12.26 10.81 4.25
N VAL A 59 -12.00 9.83 5.14
CA VAL A 59 -10.90 9.90 6.12
C VAL A 59 -9.54 9.93 5.42
N VAL A 60 -9.36 9.10 4.39
CA VAL A 60 -8.14 9.11 3.55
C VAL A 60 -7.95 10.45 2.86
N ARG A 61 -9.01 11.03 2.29
CA ARG A 61 -8.93 12.35 1.64
C ARG A 61 -8.55 13.46 2.61
N GLU A 62 -9.12 13.46 3.81
CA GLU A 62 -8.75 14.41 4.87
C GLU A 62 -7.29 14.22 5.31
N LEU A 63 -6.88 12.97 5.53
CA LEU A 63 -5.50 12.63 5.87
C LEU A 63 -4.51 13.15 4.82
N LEU A 64 -4.77 12.89 3.53
CA LEU A 64 -3.92 13.33 2.43
C LEU A 64 -3.77 14.86 2.38
N LYS A 65 -4.87 15.58 2.62
CA LYS A 65 -4.90 17.05 2.61
C LYS A 65 -4.18 17.63 3.82
N ASP A 66 -4.48 17.15 5.02
CA ASP A 66 -3.96 17.69 6.27
C ASP A 66 -2.45 17.48 6.43
N THR A 67 -1.93 16.42 5.79
CA THR A 67 -0.51 16.07 5.82
C THR A 67 0.27 16.60 4.62
N GLY A 68 -0.42 17.04 3.55
CA GLY A 68 0.19 17.40 2.28
C GLY A 68 0.65 16.20 1.43
N LEU A 69 0.34 14.97 1.85
CA LEU A 69 0.68 13.75 1.11
C LEU A 69 0.04 13.69 -0.27
N GLU A 70 -1.07 14.38 -0.51
CA GLU A 70 -1.69 14.50 -1.85
C GLU A 70 -0.75 15.04 -2.93
N GLN A 71 0.39 15.65 -2.57
CA GLN A 71 1.41 16.13 -3.50
C GLN A 71 2.49 15.08 -3.83
N GLN A 72 2.50 13.92 -3.15
CA GLN A 72 3.46 12.83 -3.28
C GLN A 72 3.00 11.75 -4.27
N LYS A 73 3.75 10.63 -4.39
CA LYS A 73 3.30 9.44 -5.11
C LYS A 73 2.55 8.53 -4.13
N ILE A 74 1.26 8.30 -4.36
CA ILE A 74 0.38 7.62 -3.41
C ILE A 74 -0.08 6.30 -4.02
N SER A 75 0.24 5.18 -3.37
CA SER A 75 -0.37 3.89 -3.71
C SER A 75 -1.56 3.61 -2.81
N LEU A 76 -2.65 3.17 -3.42
CA LEU A 76 -3.96 3.04 -2.80
C LEU A 76 -4.55 1.67 -3.13
N ASP A 77 -5.31 1.15 -2.18
CA ASP A 77 -6.13 -0.03 -2.40
C ASP A 77 -7.21 0.21 -3.48
N ALA A 78 -7.92 -0.85 -3.85
CA ALA A 78 -9.00 -0.76 -4.84
C ALA A 78 -10.25 0.00 -4.34
N HIS A 79 -10.47 0.05 -3.02
CA HIS A 79 -11.60 0.76 -2.44
C HIS A 79 -11.49 2.27 -2.67
N HIS A 80 -10.26 2.78 -2.71
CA HIS A 80 -9.96 4.19 -2.95
C HIS A 80 -9.91 4.61 -4.42
N PHE A 81 -10.10 3.70 -5.38
CA PHE A 81 -10.29 4.07 -6.78
C PHE A 81 -11.65 4.77 -6.98
N ASN A 82 -11.67 6.05 -6.62
CA ASN A 82 -12.83 6.93 -6.54
C ASN A 82 -12.54 8.26 -7.25
N PRO A 83 -13.46 8.81 -8.06
CA PRO A 83 -13.21 10.05 -8.80
C PRO A 83 -12.77 11.23 -7.96
N LYS A 84 -13.34 11.40 -6.75
CA LYS A 84 -12.98 12.52 -5.87
C LYS A 84 -11.57 12.36 -5.29
N THR A 85 -11.18 11.14 -4.92
CA THR A 85 -9.85 10.85 -4.36
C THR A 85 -8.77 11.05 -5.43
N THR A 86 -8.95 10.48 -6.62
CA THR A 86 -7.98 10.63 -7.71
C THR A 86 -7.91 12.06 -8.23
N SER A 87 -9.04 12.78 -8.30
CA SER A 87 -9.04 14.21 -8.66
C SER A 87 -8.30 15.08 -7.64
N GLN A 88 -8.44 14.79 -6.35
CA GLN A 88 -7.72 15.52 -5.30
C GLN A 88 -6.20 15.41 -5.47
N ILE A 89 -5.71 14.18 -5.63
CA ILE A 89 -4.26 13.92 -5.83
C ILE A 89 -3.77 14.59 -7.11
N GLN A 90 -4.52 14.47 -8.22
CA GLN A 90 -4.18 15.14 -9.48
C GLN A 90 -4.11 16.67 -9.34
N GLN A 91 -5.09 17.29 -8.68
CA GLN A 91 -5.14 18.75 -8.49
C GLN A 91 -4.01 19.27 -7.59
N ALA A 92 -3.60 18.46 -6.60
CA ALA A 92 -2.43 18.72 -5.77
C ALA A 92 -1.10 18.43 -6.49
N LYS A 93 -1.14 18.08 -7.79
CA LYS A 93 0.02 17.66 -8.59
C LYS A 93 0.69 16.39 -8.08
N GLY A 94 0.03 15.59 -7.25
CA GLY A 94 0.52 14.27 -6.86
C GLY A 94 0.36 13.22 -7.94
N ILE A 95 0.87 12.02 -7.65
CA ILE A 95 0.73 10.84 -8.50
C ILE A 95 -0.05 9.81 -7.70
N TYR A 96 -0.99 9.11 -8.32
CA TYR A 96 -1.64 7.96 -7.68
C TYR A 96 -1.38 6.67 -8.46
N LEU A 97 -1.41 5.56 -7.74
CA LEU A 97 -1.44 4.21 -8.27
C LEU A 97 -2.49 3.42 -7.48
N THR A 98 -3.53 2.94 -8.14
CA THR A 98 -4.64 2.26 -7.45
C THR A 98 -5.12 1.06 -8.24
N GLN A 99 -5.49 0.00 -7.53
CA GLN A 99 -5.96 -1.23 -8.15
C GLN A 99 -7.40 -1.06 -8.65
N VAL A 100 -7.71 -1.64 -9.80
CA VAL A 100 -9.06 -1.67 -10.36
C VAL A 100 -9.66 -3.05 -10.10
N LYS A 101 -10.82 -3.10 -9.44
CA LYS A 101 -11.58 -4.32 -9.17
C LYS A 101 -13.04 -4.18 -9.64
N GLU A 102 -13.85 -5.18 -9.32
CA GLU A 102 -15.25 -5.29 -9.70
C GLU A 102 -16.14 -4.13 -9.19
N ASN A 103 -15.70 -3.39 -8.18
CA ASN A 103 -16.35 -2.14 -7.75
C ASN A 103 -16.35 -1.06 -8.85
N GLN A 104 -15.58 -1.23 -9.92
CA GLN A 104 -15.58 -0.38 -11.11
C GLN A 104 -15.71 -1.23 -12.40
N ALA A 105 -16.70 -2.13 -12.45
CA ALA A 105 -16.88 -3.14 -13.50
C ALA A 105 -16.76 -2.62 -14.95
N THR A 106 -17.37 -1.46 -15.27
CA THR A 106 -17.29 -0.89 -16.62
C THR A 106 -15.85 -0.52 -16.99
N PHE A 107 -15.11 0.14 -16.10
CA PHE A 107 -13.72 0.51 -16.34
C PHE A 107 -12.81 -0.72 -16.36
N LEU A 108 -13.04 -1.70 -15.47
CA LEU A 108 -12.32 -2.96 -15.47
C LEU A 108 -12.49 -3.73 -16.78
N LYS A 109 -13.70 -3.72 -17.36
CA LYS A 109 -13.95 -4.33 -18.68
C LYS A 109 -13.11 -3.65 -19.76
N GLN A 110 -13.04 -2.32 -19.78
CA GLN A 110 -12.20 -1.58 -20.72
C GLN A 110 -10.71 -1.92 -20.53
N CYS A 111 -10.22 -2.04 -19.29
CA CYS A 111 -8.84 -2.46 -19.01
C CYS A 111 -8.54 -3.88 -19.53
N LYS A 112 -9.48 -4.82 -19.34
CA LYS A 112 -9.37 -6.20 -19.85
C LYS A 112 -9.33 -6.23 -21.38
N GLU A 113 -10.17 -5.44 -22.04
CA GLU A 113 -10.20 -5.31 -23.50
C GLU A 113 -8.91 -4.69 -24.05
N LEU A 114 -8.39 -3.65 -23.40
CA LEU A 114 -7.14 -3.01 -23.77
C LEU A 114 -5.96 -4.01 -23.71
N ASN A 115 -5.84 -4.74 -22.61
CA ASN A 115 -4.80 -5.78 -22.45
C ASN A 115 -4.90 -6.91 -23.48
N LYS A 116 -6.12 -7.24 -23.92
CA LYS A 116 -6.36 -8.34 -24.88
C LYS A 116 -6.06 -7.91 -26.32
N ASN A 117 -6.42 -6.68 -26.67
CA ASN A 117 -6.50 -6.25 -28.07
C ASN A 117 -5.31 -5.40 -28.53
N PHE A 118 -4.49 -4.92 -27.61
CA PHE A 118 -3.36 -4.03 -27.91
C PHE A 118 -2.06 -4.59 -27.34
N SER A 119 -0.94 -4.23 -27.96
CA SER A 119 0.39 -4.55 -27.44
C SER A 119 0.77 -3.60 -26.31
N ALA A 120 1.43 -4.15 -25.30
CA ALA A 120 2.01 -3.34 -24.23
C ALA A 120 3.10 -2.42 -24.79
N PHE A 121 3.19 -1.24 -24.23
CA PHE A 121 4.20 -0.25 -24.59
C PHE A 121 5.58 -0.63 -24.02
N ALA A 122 5.59 -1.13 -22.79
CA ALA A 122 6.77 -1.64 -22.11
C ALA A 122 6.37 -2.81 -21.20
N GLU A 123 7.33 -3.67 -20.91
CA GLU A 123 7.17 -4.87 -20.09
C GLU A 123 8.40 -5.06 -19.20
N THR A 124 8.18 -5.59 -18.00
CA THR A 124 9.25 -6.12 -17.14
C THR A 124 8.83 -7.43 -16.50
N ILE A 125 9.80 -8.32 -16.29
CA ILE A 125 9.58 -9.64 -15.72
C ILE A 125 10.52 -9.82 -14.53
N GLU A 126 9.95 -10.25 -13.40
CA GLU A 126 10.69 -10.54 -12.17
C GLU A 126 10.42 -11.99 -11.73
N HIS A 127 11.46 -12.67 -11.26
CA HIS A 127 11.37 -14.02 -10.70
C HIS A 127 11.78 -14.02 -9.24
N GLU A 128 11.02 -14.70 -8.40
CA GLU A 128 11.27 -14.81 -6.97
C GLU A 128 11.10 -16.25 -6.50
N LYS A 129 12.00 -16.71 -5.64
CA LYS A 129 11.86 -17.97 -4.91
C LYS A 129 11.83 -17.69 -3.41
N ALA A 130 10.67 -17.89 -2.80
CA ALA A 130 10.48 -17.64 -1.37
C ALA A 130 9.44 -18.60 -0.78
N HIS A 131 9.64 -19.03 0.47
CA HIS A 131 8.68 -19.87 1.23
C HIS A 131 8.14 -21.10 0.47
N GLY A 132 9.00 -21.79 -0.28
CA GLY A 132 8.60 -22.97 -1.07
C GLY A 132 7.79 -22.67 -2.33
N ARG A 133 7.74 -21.41 -2.75
CA ARG A 133 7.08 -20.96 -3.98
C ARG A 133 8.07 -20.34 -4.95
N VAL A 134 7.84 -20.56 -6.23
CA VAL A 134 8.49 -19.83 -7.34
C VAL A 134 7.43 -18.94 -7.96
N THR A 135 7.65 -17.63 -7.93
CA THR A 135 6.71 -16.63 -8.44
C THR A 135 7.34 -15.87 -9.59
N THR A 136 6.68 -15.84 -10.73
CA THR A 136 7.02 -14.97 -11.86
C THR A 136 5.98 -13.86 -11.94
N ARG A 137 6.43 -12.61 -12.00
CA ARG A 137 5.57 -11.44 -12.19
C ARG A 137 5.95 -10.76 -13.48
N CYS A 138 5.00 -10.63 -14.38
CA CYS A 138 5.12 -9.81 -15.57
C CYS A 138 4.26 -8.55 -15.37
N ALA A 139 4.86 -7.37 -15.49
CA ALA A 139 4.14 -6.09 -15.48
C ALA A 139 4.23 -5.44 -16.85
N ARG A 140 3.10 -4.94 -17.36
CA ARG A 140 2.95 -4.32 -18.68
C ARG A 140 2.28 -2.96 -18.57
N LEU A 141 2.72 -2.00 -19.40
CA LEU A 141 2.15 -0.66 -19.49
C LEU A 141 1.30 -0.48 -20.76
N PHE A 142 0.17 0.20 -20.61
CA PHE A 142 -0.69 0.60 -21.72
C PHE A 142 -1.14 2.06 -21.55
N SER A 143 -1.19 2.81 -22.66
CA SER A 143 -1.81 4.13 -22.67
C SER A 143 -3.33 4.02 -22.58
N LEU A 144 -3.96 4.89 -21.78
CA LEU A 144 -5.41 5.01 -21.69
C LEU A 144 -5.99 6.07 -22.64
N GLU A 145 -5.16 6.77 -23.41
CA GLU A 145 -5.57 7.91 -24.26
C GLU A 145 -6.65 7.53 -25.29
N SER A 146 -6.66 6.29 -25.76
CA SER A 146 -7.63 5.79 -26.73
C SER A 146 -8.98 5.40 -26.11
N LEU A 147 -9.09 5.36 -24.78
CA LEU A 147 -10.32 4.96 -24.12
C LEU A 147 -11.27 6.15 -23.91
N THR A 148 -12.51 5.96 -24.32
CA THR A 148 -13.60 6.85 -23.91
C THR A 148 -13.97 6.57 -22.46
N LEU A 149 -13.60 7.48 -21.57
CA LEU A 149 -13.85 7.37 -20.14
C LEU A 149 -15.15 8.09 -19.74
N ASP A 150 -15.82 7.57 -18.72
CA ASP A 150 -16.97 8.25 -18.11
C ASP A 150 -16.58 9.66 -17.63
N SER A 151 -17.45 10.64 -17.88
CA SER A 151 -17.29 12.04 -17.50
C SER A 151 -16.92 12.26 -16.02
N ARG A 152 -17.27 11.34 -15.12
CA ARG A 152 -16.87 11.41 -13.71
C ARG A 152 -15.36 11.43 -13.50
N TRP A 153 -14.58 10.85 -14.43
CA TRP A 153 -13.12 10.75 -14.36
C TRP A 153 -12.39 11.95 -14.99
N LYS A 154 -13.11 12.94 -15.53
CA LYS A 154 -12.53 14.08 -16.27
C LYS A 154 -11.41 14.82 -15.52
N ASN A 155 -11.48 14.87 -14.19
CA ASN A 155 -10.53 15.58 -13.35
C ASN A 155 -9.46 14.67 -12.74
N SER A 156 -9.53 13.35 -12.99
CA SER A 156 -8.62 12.35 -12.44
C SER A 156 -7.36 12.17 -13.28
N ASN A 157 -7.37 12.60 -14.56
CA ASN A 157 -6.28 12.38 -15.50
C ASN A 157 -5.85 10.90 -15.59
N LEU A 158 -6.79 9.98 -15.82
CA LEU A 158 -6.45 8.56 -15.96
C LEU A 158 -5.69 8.35 -17.28
N SER A 159 -4.37 8.11 -17.20
CA SER A 159 -3.48 8.11 -18.37
C SER A 159 -2.76 6.78 -18.60
N LEU A 160 -2.50 6.02 -17.53
CA LEU A 160 -1.69 4.81 -17.59
C LEU A 160 -2.40 3.62 -16.98
N LEU A 161 -2.47 2.52 -17.72
CA LEU A 161 -2.85 1.19 -17.21
C LEU A 161 -1.60 0.35 -16.99
N ILE A 162 -1.55 -0.30 -15.84
CA ILE A 162 -0.54 -1.29 -15.48
C ILE A 162 -1.24 -2.63 -15.29
N VAL A 163 -0.83 -3.63 -16.06
CA VAL A 163 -1.33 -5.01 -15.94
C VAL A 163 -0.23 -5.84 -15.32
N VAL A 164 -0.54 -6.51 -14.21
CA VAL A 164 0.38 -7.43 -13.53
C VAL A 164 -0.17 -8.84 -13.62
N GLU A 165 0.53 -9.71 -14.34
CA GLU A 165 0.29 -11.13 -14.40
C GLU A 165 1.25 -11.84 -13.44
N ARG A 166 0.70 -12.64 -12.54
CA ARG A 166 1.45 -13.40 -11.54
C ARG A 166 1.20 -14.88 -11.77
N GLU A 167 2.28 -15.60 -12.05
CA GLU A 167 2.32 -17.06 -12.01
C GLU A 167 3.02 -17.48 -10.71
N THR A 168 2.41 -18.40 -9.97
CA THR A 168 3.00 -18.96 -8.74
C THR A 168 2.97 -20.47 -8.79
N PHE A 169 4.15 -21.09 -8.73
CA PHE A 169 4.32 -22.53 -8.58
C PHE A 169 4.62 -22.87 -7.12
N GLU A 170 3.75 -23.63 -6.48
CA GLU A 170 3.92 -24.14 -5.12
C GLU A 170 4.56 -25.53 -5.17
N VAL A 171 5.82 -25.64 -4.72
CA VAL A 171 6.66 -26.84 -4.90
C VAL A 171 6.10 -28.04 -4.14
N SER A 172 5.59 -27.84 -2.93
CA SER A 172 5.06 -28.93 -2.10
C SER A 172 3.79 -29.55 -2.67
N LYS A 173 2.95 -28.74 -3.33
CA LYS A 173 1.68 -29.16 -3.91
C LYS A 173 1.76 -29.47 -5.41
N GLN A 174 2.91 -29.20 -6.05
CA GLN A 174 3.08 -29.31 -7.50
C GLN A 174 1.97 -28.58 -8.27
N LYS A 175 1.59 -27.39 -7.80
CA LYS A 175 0.44 -26.65 -8.30
C LYS A 175 0.87 -25.26 -8.79
N THR A 176 0.41 -24.90 -9.98
CA THR A 176 0.55 -23.55 -10.53
C THR A 176 -0.76 -22.78 -10.40
N THR A 177 -0.68 -21.51 -9.99
CA THR A 177 -1.80 -20.57 -9.99
C THR A 177 -1.45 -19.33 -10.82
N PHE A 178 -2.44 -18.81 -11.52
CA PHE A 178 -2.31 -17.60 -12.34
C PHE A 178 -3.29 -16.55 -11.85
N GLU A 179 -2.81 -15.31 -11.75
CA GLU A 179 -3.63 -14.16 -11.36
C GLU A 179 -3.26 -12.96 -12.21
N THR A 180 -4.27 -12.21 -12.65
CA THR A 180 -4.09 -10.93 -13.36
C THR A 180 -4.70 -9.81 -12.52
N SER A 181 -3.92 -8.77 -12.28
CA SER A 181 -4.36 -7.56 -11.59
C SER A 181 -4.19 -6.34 -12.48
N TYR A 182 -5.14 -5.40 -12.38
CA TYR A 182 -5.15 -4.16 -13.14
C TYR A 182 -4.97 -2.99 -12.20
N TYR A 183 -4.09 -2.06 -12.54
CA TYR A 183 -3.85 -0.83 -11.78
C TYR A 183 -3.87 0.36 -12.72
N VAL A 184 -4.23 1.52 -12.18
CA VAL A 184 -4.30 2.77 -12.96
C VAL A 184 -3.53 3.88 -12.27
N SER A 185 -2.94 4.75 -13.08
CA SER A 185 -2.21 5.94 -12.65
C SER A 185 -2.52 7.15 -13.53
N ASN A 186 -2.27 8.35 -12.97
CA ASN A 186 -2.25 9.62 -13.69
C ASN A 186 -0.90 9.98 -14.30
N LEU A 187 0.10 9.09 -14.22
CA LEU A 187 1.35 9.27 -14.92
C LEU A 187 1.13 9.21 -16.43
N MET A 188 1.72 10.16 -17.14
CA MET A 188 1.76 10.13 -18.60
C MET A 188 2.82 9.12 -19.06
N LEU A 189 2.49 8.37 -20.10
CA LEU A 189 3.42 7.45 -20.71
C LEU A 189 4.31 8.23 -21.70
N GLU A 190 5.59 8.35 -21.39
CA GLU A 190 6.59 8.93 -22.31
C GLU A 190 7.47 7.82 -22.90
N THR A 191 7.59 7.80 -24.23
CA THR A 191 8.32 6.73 -24.96
C THR A 191 9.75 6.54 -24.49
N SER A 192 10.46 7.64 -24.25
CA SER A 192 11.87 7.64 -23.82
C SER A 192 12.07 7.08 -22.41
N ALA A 193 11.03 7.06 -21.57
CA ALA A 193 11.09 6.66 -20.17
C ALA A 193 10.27 5.40 -19.85
N ALA A 194 9.71 4.73 -20.86
CA ALA A 194 8.76 3.64 -20.60
C ALA A 194 9.37 2.44 -19.87
N ASN A 195 10.64 2.12 -20.12
CA ASN A 195 11.33 1.01 -19.45
C ASN A 195 11.60 1.31 -17.97
N SER A 196 12.01 2.54 -17.61
CA SER A 196 12.17 2.92 -16.21
C SER A 196 10.81 3.03 -15.51
N LEU A 197 9.81 3.55 -16.22
CA LEU A 197 8.44 3.67 -15.70
C LEU A 197 7.83 2.31 -15.37
N VAL A 198 7.97 1.29 -16.23
CA VAL A 198 7.40 -0.04 -15.95
C VAL A 198 8.06 -0.69 -14.73
N GLN A 199 9.37 -0.50 -14.56
CA GLN A 199 10.11 -0.96 -13.38
C GLN A 199 9.63 -0.23 -12.13
N GLU A 200 9.50 1.09 -12.18
CA GLU A 200 9.00 1.90 -11.06
C GLU A 200 7.59 1.47 -10.66
N MET A 201 6.67 1.30 -11.61
CA MET A 201 5.30 0.88 -11.32
C MET A 201 5.25 -0.54 -10.75
N ALA A 202 6.00 -1.48 -11.32
CA ALA A 202 6.08 -2.85 -10.80
C ALA A 202 6.60 -2.88 -9.36
N GLN A 203 7.64 -2.08 -9.08
CA GLN A 203 8.18 -1.93 -7.73
C GLN A 203 7.17 -1.29 -6.79
N ALA A 204 6.52 -0.19 -7.16
CA ALA A 204 5.53 0.50 -6.33
C ALA A 204 4.33 -0.41 -5.98
N ILE A 205 3.85 -1.21 -6.94
CA ILE A 205 2.83 -2.23 -6.70
C ILE A 205 3.35 -3.24 -5.67
N ARG A 206 4.53 -3.83 -5.91
CA ARG A 206 5.14 -4.82 -5.00
C ARG A 206 5.33 -4.26 -3.59
N GLN A 207 5.80 -3.02 -3.48
CA GLN A 207 6.02 -2.37 -2.19
C GLN A 207 4.69 -2.11 -1.48
N HIS A 208 3.61 -1.74 -2.18
CA HIS A 208 2.27 -1.62 -1.60
C HIS A 208 1.81 -2.93 -0.94
N TRP A 209 1.95 -4.08 -1.62
CA TRP A 209 1.66 -5.40 -1.01
C TRP A 209 2.53 -5.70 0.22
N GLY A 210 3.77 -5.22 0.25
CA GLY A 210 4.62 -5.34 1.44
C GLY A 210 4.10 -4.55 2.65
N VAL A 211 3.32 -3.48 2.43
CA VAL A 211 2.62 -2.76 3.52
C VAL A 211 1.51 -3.62 4.09
N GLU A 212 0.73 -4.30 3.26
CA GLU A 212 -0.29 -5.27 3.74
C GLU A 212 0.36 -6.40 4.56
N SER A 213 1.55 -6.87 4.16
CA SER A 213 2.31 -7.86 4.93
C SER A 213 2.68 -7.36 6.34
N ASN A 214 2.93 -6.06 6.52
CA ASN A 214 3.17 -5.49 7.85
C ASN A 214 1.93 -5.59 8.76
N ASN A 215 0.72 -5.59 8.21
CA ASN A 215 -0.49 -5.83 9.01
C ASN A 215 -0.48 -7.24 9.60
N TRP A 216 0.00 -8.24 8.85
CA TRP A 216 0.17 -9.58 9.40
C TRP A 216 1.16 -9.62 10.56
N ILE A 217 2.26 -8.85 10.50
CA ILE A 217 3.22 -8.74 11.63
C ILE A 217 2.55 -8.10 12.85
N ARG A 218 1.75 -7.04 12.65
CA ARG A 218 0.97 -6.41 13.73
C ARG A 218 0.02 -7.40 14.39
N ASP A 219 -0.68 -8.20 13.60
CA ASP A 219 -1.67 -9.16 14.10
C ASP A 219 -1.03 -10.37 14.77
N SER A 220 -0.07 -11.01 14.09
CA SER A 220 0.53 -12.27 14.56
C SER A 220 1.61 -12.08 15.62
N SER A 221 2.46 -11.06 15.47
CA SER A 221 3.65 -10.89 16.31
C SER A 221 3.39 -9.95 17.48
N PHE A 222 2.56 -8.91 17.28
CA PHE A 222 2.17 -7.96 18.32
C PHE A 222 0.77 -8.18 18.87
N ASN A 223 0.09 -9.24 18.44
CA ASN A 223 -1.21 -9.68 18.96
C ASN A 223 -2.27 -8.55 18.93
N GLU A 224 -2.22 -7.69 17.89
CA GLU A 224 -3.00 -6.44 17.84
C GLU A 224 -4.51 -6.68 17.94
N ASP A 225 -5.03 -7.71 17.27
CA ASP A 225 -6.45 -8.09 17.30
C ASP A 225 -6.95 -8.54 18.67
N HIS A 226 -6.06 -9.01 19.55
CA HIS A 226 -6.43 -9.51 20.88
C HIS A 226 -6.38 -8.42 21.97
N ILE A 227 -5.92 -7.21 21.64
CA ILE A 227 -5.77 -6.12 22.61
C ILE A 227 -7.08 -5.35 22.73
N LYS A 228 -7.59 -5.31 23.96
CA LYS A 228 -8.82 -4.62 24.32
C LYS A 228 -8.53 -3.15 24.61
N THR A 229 -8.94 -2.26 23.71
CA THR A 229 -8.89 -0.81 23.94
C THR A 229 -10.27 -0.30 24.35
N LYS A 230 -10.35 0.41 25.47
CA LYS A 230 -11.63 0.93 26.02
C LYS A 230 -11.87 2.40 25.69
N ALA A 231 -10.81 3.16 25.42
CA ALA A 231 -10.91 4.56 25.03
C ALA A 231 -10.54 4.75 23.55
N GLY A 232 -11.24 5.67 22.89
CA GLY A 232 -11.14 5.82 21.43
C GLY A 232 -9.74 6.10 20.90
N ASN A 233 -8.94 6.90 21.61
CA ASN A 233 -7.58 7.26 21.22
C ASN A 233 -6.54 6.16 21.52
N GLN A 234 -6.82 5.21 22.43
CA GLN A 234 -5.86 4.17 22.83
C GLN A 234 -5.45 3.32 21.63
N ALA A 235 -6.42 2.93 20.80
CA ALA A 235 -6.16 2.13 19.61
C ALA A 235 -5.24 2.86 18.62
N GLN A 236 -5.45 4.18 18.45
CA GLN A 236 -4.62 5.03 17.61
C GLN A 236 -3.19 5.19 18.14
N VAL A 237 -3.04 5.39 19.46
CA VAL A 237 -1.72 5.47 20.11
C VAL A 237 -0.99 4.13 20.02
N MET A 238 -1.67 3.02 20.28
CA MET A 238 -1.08 1.69 20.23
C MET A 238 -0.63 1.31 18.81
N ALA A 239 -1.39 1.69 17.78
CA ALA A 239 -1.00 1.47 16.39
C ALA A 239 0.29 2.20 16.02
N LEU A 240 0.50 3.43 16.53
CA LEU A 240 1.76 4.17 16.37
C LEU A 240 2.90 3.50 17.11
N LEU A 241 2.71 3.15 18.38
CA LEU A 241 3.77 2.52 19.19
C LEU A 241 4.22 1.19 18.58
N ARG A 242 3.28 0.38 18.09
CA ARG A 242 3.61 -0.84 17.34
C ARG A 242 4.29 -0.54 16.01
N GLY A 243 3.84 0.49 15.29
CA GLY A 243 4.50 0.94 14.06
C GLY A 243 5.97 1.29 14.30
N LEU A 244 6.24 2.09 15.34
CA LEU A 244 7.58 2.44 15.77
C LEU A 244 8.40 1.22 16.19
N ALA A 245 7.83 0.33 17.01
CA ALA A 245 8.53 -0.89 17.44
C ALA A 245 8.88 -1.80 16.26
N ILE A 246 7.94 -2.00 15.33
CA ILE A 246 8.17 -2.76 14.10
C ILE A 246 9.30 -2.14 13.28
N GLU A 247 9.31 -0.81 13.18
CA GLU A 247 10.34 -0.11 12.43
C GLU A 247 11.73 -0.27 13.05
N LEU A 248 11.85 -0.05 14.36
CA LEU A 248 13.12 -0.23 15.08
C LEU A 248 13.65 -1.66 14.93
N ILE A 249 12.78 -2.66 15.08
CA ILE A 249 13.15 -4.06 14.90
C ILE A 249 13.58 -4.30 13.45
N ARG A 250 12.88 -3.76 12.44
CA ARG A 250 13.25 -3.95 11.03
C ARG A 250 14.63 -3.38 10.71
N ARG A 251 14.95 -2.21 11.25
CA ARG A 251 16.27 -1.56 11.09
C ARG A 251 17.43 -2.36 11.69
N SER A 252 17.15 -3.31 12.58
CA SER A 252 18.16 -4.26 13.07
C SER A 252 18.33 -5.49 12.16
N HIS A 253 17.63 -5.55 11.02
CA HIS A 253 17.66 -6.62 10.01
C HIS A 253 17.51 -8.05 10.59
N PRO A 254 16.45 -8.35 11.35
CA PRO A 254 16.26 -9.65 11.97
C PRO A 254 15.98 -10.71 10.91
N LYS A 255 16.59 -11.89 11.08
CA LYS A 255 16.28 -13.06 10.23
C LYS A 255 14.85 -13.56 10.43
N ASN A 256 14.33 -13.46 11.66
CA ASN A 256 12.97 -13.84 12.01
C ASN A 256 12.43 -12.80 13.01
N PHE A 257 11.33 -12.17 12.63
CA PHE A 257 10.72 -11.09 13.40
C PHE A 257 10.24 -11.55 14.79
N ARG A 258 9.63 -12.73 14.85
CA ARG A 258 9.10 -13.28 16.09
C ARG A 258 10.20 -13.65 17.07
N ALA A 259 11.23 -14.35 16.60
CA ALA A 259 12.38 -14.73 17.41
C ALA A 259 13.13 -13.49 17.96
N ALA A 260 13.18 -12.40 17.19
CA ALA A 260 13.74 -11.14 17.67
C ALA A 260 12.92 -10.55 18.83
N ILE A 261 11.59 -10.51 18.68
CA ILE A 261 10.68 -10.04 19.75
C ILE A 261 10.86 -10.87 21.02
N ASP A 262 10.84 -12.21 20.90
CA ASP A 262 10.98 -13.09 22.07
C ASP A 262 12.34 -12.86 22.75
N LYS A 263 13.44 -12.72 21.99
CA LYS A 263 14.76 -12.38 22.53
C LYS A 263 14.79 -11.04 23.28
N PHE A 264 14.13 -10.01 22.75
CA PHE A 264 14.07 -8.69 23.38
C PHE A 264 13.19 -8.67 24.63
N ALA A 265 12.13 -9.49 24.66
CA ALA A 265 11.29 -9.67 25.83
C ALA A 265 12.05 -10.40 26.96
N ASP A 266 12.90 -11.38 26.61
CA ASP A 266 13.66 -12.18 27.56
C ASP A 266 14.93 -11.47 28.08
N SER A 267 15.46 -10.47 27.35
CA SER A 267 16.73 -9.82 27.68
C SER A 267 16.71 -8.32 27.43
N HIS A 268 16.70 -7.54 28.53
CA HIS A 268 16.83 -6.09 28.49
C HIS A 268 18.12 -5.63 27.79
N ALA A 269 19.26 -6.27 28.09
CA ALA A 269 20.53 -5.95 27.45
C ALA A 269 20.50 -6.19 25.93
N ALA A 270 19.79 -7.22 25.46
CA ALA A 270 19.63 -7.46 24.02
C ALA A 270 18.75 -6.39 23.35
N LEU A 271 17.69 -5.94 24.04
CA LEU A 271 16.86 -4.83 23.58
C LEU A 271 17.67 -3.53 23.52
N GLU A 272 18.39 -3.18 24.58
CA GLU A 272 19.23 -1.98 24.65
C GLU A 272 20.30 -1.97 23.55
N ALA A 273 21.00 -3.10 23.34
CA ALA A 273 21.97 -3.25 22.27
C ALA A 273 21.36 -3.05 20.88
N MET A 274 20.15 -3.57 20.64
CA MET A 274 19.43 -3.34 19.39
C MET A 274 19.07 -1.86 19.22
N LEU A 275 18.57 -1.20 20.27
CA LEU A 275 18.21 0.21 20.22
C LEU A 275 19.42 1.12 19.96
N MET A 276 20.58 0.83 20.55
CA MET A 276 21.84 1.51 20.23
C MET A 276 22.28 1.25 18.79
N GLN A 277 22.18 0.00 18.30
CA GLN A 277 22.52 -0.36 16.92
C GLN A 277 21.73 0.48 15.91
N VAL A 278 20.43 0.70 16.17
CA VAL A 278 19.56 1.52 15.31
C VAL A 278 19.59 3.01 15.66
N LYS A 279 20.51 3.45 16.54
CA LYS A 279 20.69 4.84 16.96
C LYS A 279 19.40 5.48 17.49
N PHE A 280 18.63 4.71 18.24
CA PHE A 280 17.42 5.18 18.91
C PHE A 280 17.70 5.68 20.34
N LEU A 281 18.69 5.07 21.00
CA LEU A 281 19.32 5.54 22.24
C LEU A 281 20.64 6.22 21.88
#